data_AF-A0A7W1YUR4-F1
#
_entry.id   AF-A0A7W1YUR4-F1
#
_cell.length_a   1.000
_cell.length_b   1.000
_cell.length_c   1.000
_cell.angle_alpha   90.00
_cell.angle_beta   90.00
_cell.angle_gamma   90.00
#
_symmetry.space_group_name_H-M   'P 1'
#
loop_
_entity.id
_entity.type
_entity.pdbx_description
1 polymer ?
#
loop_
_entity_poly.entity_id
_entity_poly.type
_entity_poly.pdbx_seq_one_letter_code
_entity_poly.pdbx_strand_id
1 'polypeptide(L)'
;MGSLLALSTLVSADASSHREAPMISKDPVADNTDLYAFVDPAIPRAVTLISNFQPFQEPGGGPNYYEFGDDVLYEIHIDNDGDAVEDVTYEFQFTTNTVDPNTFLYATGPIDSITDPDWNRPQTYSVTRVVDGTRTTIGTNLRTVPSNVGPRSTPNYESLAKQGVQRLDGRLGRVFAGQRDEGFYADIAAIFDLAGLRPINELHAIPLPN
;
A
#
# COMPACT_ATOMS: atom_id res chain seq x y z
N MET A 1 17.72 -53.98 -14.04
CA MET A 1 16.77 -52.87 -14.25
C MET A 1 16.40 -52.33 -12.87
N GLY A 2 17.10 -51.30 -12.41
CA GLY A 2 16.78 -50.61 -11.14
C GLY A 2 16.11 -49.29 -11.48
N SER A 3 14.89 -49.08 -11.00
CA SER A 3 14.17 -47.82 -11.17
C SER A 3 14.52 -46.89 -10.02
N LEU A 4 15.02 -45.70 -10.36
CA LEU A 4 15.33 -44.63 -9.41
C LEU A 4 14.07 -43.77 -9.27
N LEU A 5 13.39 -43.83 -8.11
CA LEU A 5 12.30 -42.92 -7.78
C LEU A 5 12.93 -41.62 -7.27
N ALA A 6 12.90 -40.55 -8.08
CA ALA A 6 13.23 -39.21 -7.62
C ALA A 6 12.01 -38.64 -6.90
N LEU A 7 12.08 -38.57 -5.56
CA LEU A 7 11.07 -37.91 -4.74
C LEU A 7 11.33 -36.39 -4.84
N SER A 8 10.59 -35.71 -5.71
CA SER A 8 10.58 -34.25 -5.77
C SER A 8 9.93 -33.72 -4.50
N THR A 9 10.70 -33.08 -3.63
CA THR A 9 10.17 -32.25 -2.55
C THR A 9 9.39 -31.10 -3.19
N LEU A 10 8.07 -31.14 -3.08
CA LEU A 10 7.23 -29.98 -3.33
C LEU A 10 7.58 -28.96 -2.25
N VAL A 11 8.47 -28.03 -2.56
CA VAL A 11 8.58 -26.79 -1.79
C VAL A 11 7.28 -26.04 -2.11
N SER A 12 6.36 -25.97 -1.16
CA SER A 12 5.28 -24.99 -1.24
C SER A 12 5.95 -23.63 -1.36
N ALA A 13 5.79 -23.00 -2.51
CA ALA A 13 6.12 -21.59 -2.63
C ALA A 13 5.05 -20.84 -1.83
N ASP A 14 5.45 -20.23 -0.73
CA ASP A 14 4.60 -19.26 -0.04
C ASP A 14 4.31 -18.11 -1.02
N ALA A 15 3.06 -17.67 -1.06
CA ALA A 15 2.61 -16.67 -2.02
C ALA A 15 3.42 -15.38 -1.85
N SER A 16 3.86 -14.78 -2.98
CA SER A 16 4.42 -13.44 -2.97
C SER A 16 3.30 -12.40 -2.84
N SER A 17 3.56 -11.32 -2.11
CA SER A 17 2.66 -10.17 -1.96
C SER A 17 2.80 -9.14 -3.07
N HIS A 18 3.83 -9.24 -3.92
CA HIS A 18 4.08 -8.32 -5.03
C HIS A 18 3.37 -8.80 -6.30
N ARG A 19 3.05 -7.87 -7.21
CA ARG A 19 2.27 -8.05 -8.44
C ARG A 19 2.64 -9.25 -9.32
N GLU A 20 3.89 -9.71 -9.28
CA GLU A 20 4.34 -10.86 -10.08
C GLU A 20 3.79 -12.20 -9.55
N ALA A 21 3.20 -12.22 -8.36
CA ALA A 21 2.50 -13.38 -7.84
C ALA A 21 1.17 -13.59 -8.59
N PRO A 22 0.86 -14.81 -9.06
CA PRO A 22 -0.35 -15.07 -9.85
C PRO A 22 -1.66 -14.60 -9.18
N MET A 23 -1.79 -14.77 -7.85
CA MET A 23 -3.00 -14.38 -7.12
C MET A 23 -3.12 -12.87 -6.92
N ILE A 24 -2.01 -12.19 -6.60
CA ILE A 24 -1.97 -10.74 -6.39
C ILE A 24 -2.12 -9.98 -7.71
N SER A 25 -1.67 -10.54 -8.84
CA SER A 25 -1.82 -9.92 -10.16
C SER A 25 -3.28 -9.60 -10.55
N LYS A 26 -4.25 -10.23 -9.87
CA LYS A 26 -5.70 -10.03 -10.06
C LYS A 26 -6.36 -9.26 -8.92
N ASP A 27 -5.62 -8.88 -7.89
CA ASP A 27 -6.06 -8.08 -6.76
C ASP A 27 -5.11 -6.88 -6.58
N PRO A 28 -5.32 -5.79 -7.33
CA PRO A 28 -4.37 -4.68 -7.37
C PRO A 28 -4.26 -3.91 -6.05
N VAL A 29 -5.25 -4.02 -5.15
CA VAL A 29 -5.22 -3.34 -3.85
C VAL A 29 -4.44 -4.15 -2.80
N ALA A 30 -4.20 -5.44 -3.06
CA ALA A 30 -3.33 -6.31 -2.26
C ALA A 30 -1.87 -6.33 -2.76
N ASP A 31 -1.54 -5.59 -3.83
CA ASP A 31 -0.21 -5.49 -4.39
C ASP A 31 0.72 -4.67 -3.48
N ASN A 32 1.51 -5.36 -2.66
CA ASN A 32 2.52 -4.76 -1.81
C ASN A 32 3.78 -4.47 -2.62
N THR A 33 4.18 -3.21 -2.69
CA THR A 33 5.34 -2.80 -3.51
C THR A 33 6.62 -2.84 -2.69
N ASP A 34 6.61 -2.22 -1.51
CA ASP A 34 7.81 -2.00 -0.71
C ASP A 34 7.49 -1.98 0.79
N LEU A 35 8.46 -2.41 1.61
CA LEU A 35 8.47 -2.28 3.06
C LEU A 35 9.74 -1.55 3.50
N TYR A 36 9.58 -0.47 4.27
CA TYR A 36 10.68 0.27 4.88
C TYR A 36 10.59 0.19 6.40
N ALA A 37 11.72 -0.05 7.05
CA ALA A 37 11.85 -0.05 8.50
C ALA A 37 13.13 0.69 8.90
N PHE A 38 13.00 1.73 9.74
CA PHE A 38 14.14 2.50 10.21
C PHE A 38 13.85 3.16 11.56
N VAL A 39 14.91 3.41 12.34
CA VAL A 39 14.79 4.25 13.55
C VAL A 39 14.47 5.67 13.13
N ASP A 40 13.42 6.25 13.70
CA ASP A 40 12.96 7.59 13.34
C ASP A 40 14.10 8.61 13.62
N PRO A 41 14.54 9.36 12.59
CA PRO A 41 15.68 10.28 12.74
C PRO A 41 15.38 11.47 13.65
N ALA A 42 14.10 11.82 13.84
CA ALA A 42 13.65 12.86 14.76
C ALA A 42 13.29 12.30 16.14
N ILE A 43 12.96 11.00 16.23
CA ILE A 43 12.57 10.31 17.46
C ILE A 43 13.40 9.03 17.59
N PRO A 44 14.66 9.09 18.07
CA PRO A 44 15.57 7.93 18.09
C PRO A 44 15.15 6.72 18.93
N ARG A 45 14.02 6.82 19.64
CA ARG A 45 13.40 5.77 20.44
C ARG A 45 12.14 5.17 19.81
N ALA A 46 11.86 5.53 18.55
CA ALA A 46 10.76 5.02 17.77
C ALA A 46 11.30 4.36 16.51
N VAL A 47 10.60 3.31 16.06
CA VAL A 47 10.80 2.70 14.75
C VAL A 47 9.67 3.19 13.85
N THR A 48 10.02 3.63 12.66
CA THR A 48 9.07 3.94 11.59
C THR A 48 9.00 2.75 10.66
N LEU A 49 7.78 2.24 10.48
CA LEU A 49 7.44 1.18 9.54
C LEU A 49 6.54 1.78 8.47
N ILE A 50 6.85 1.51 7.20
CA ILE A 50 6.08 1.97 6.05
C ILE A 50 5.89 0.78 5.12
N SER A 51 4.65 0.44 4.81
CA SER A 51 4.31 -0.57 3.82
C SER A 51 3.50 0.08 2.71
N ASN A 52 3.99 -0.03 1.48
CA ASN A 52 3.40 0.60 0.31
C ASN A 52 2.57 -0.42 -0.48
N PHE A 53 1.45 0.05 -1.01
CA PHE A 53 0.52 -0.76 -1.77
C PHE A 53 0.03 0.00 -2.99
N GLN A 54 -0.23 -0.73 -4.06
CA GLN A 54 -0.74 -0.22 -5.33
C GLN A 54 0.15 0.89 -5.94
N PRO A 55 1.08 0.56 -6.85
CA PRO A 55 2.00 1.54 -7.42
C PRO A 55 1.32 2.46 -8.45
N PHE A 56 2.04 3.50 -8.87
CA PHE A 56 1.69 4.39 -10.00
C PHE A 56 0.36 5.14 -9.85
N GLN A 57 0.14 5.75 -8.68
CA GLN A 57 -1.12 6.39 -8.32
C GLN A 57 -1.28 7.83 -8.85
N GLU A 58 -1.01 8.05 -10.14
CA GLU A 58 -1.06 9.38 -10.77
C GLU A 58 -2.48 9.97 -10.84
N PRO A 59 -2.63 11.31 -10.77
CA PRO A 59 -3.90 11.97 -11.00
C PRO A 59 -4.42 11.70 -12.43
N GLY A 60 -5.69 11.32 -12.56
CA GLY A 60 -6.38 11.18 -13.86
C GLY A 60 -7.04 9.83 -14.12
N GLY A 61 -6.87 8.83 -13.24
CA GLY A 61 -7.46 7.49 -13.37
C GLY A 61 -8.97 7.36 -13.09
N GLY A 62 -9.73 8.46 -13.03
CA GLY A 62 -11.13 8.47 -12.61
C GLY A 62 -12.07 7.62 -13.48
N PRO A 63 -13.31 7.37 -13.04
CA PRO A 63 -14.00 8.02 -11.91
C PRO A 63 -13.70 7.41 -10.53
N ASN A 64 -13.09 6.24 -10.48
CA ASN A 64 -12.62 5.61 -9.23
C ASN A 64 -11.13 5.86 -9.07
N TYR A 65 -10.70 6.12 -7.86
CA TYR A 65 -9.31 6.44 -7.56
C TYR A 65 -8.72 5.35 -6.65
N TYR A 66 -7.66 5.67 -5.92
CA TYR A 66 -6.85 4.69 -5.22
C TYR A 66 -7.38 4.55 -3.78
N GLU A 67 -7.80 3.34 -3.46
CA GLU A 67 -8.47 2.96 -2.21
C GLU A 67 -7.77 1.73 -1.65
N PHE A 68 -7.67 1.59 -0.33
CA PHE A 68 -7.35 0.30 0.26
C PHE A 68 -8.54 -0.65 0.09
N GLY A 69 -8.30 -1.95 -0.07
CA GLY A 69 -9.35 -2.95 -0.19
C GLY A 69 -10.15 -3.11 1.10
N ASP A 70 -11.48 -3.15 0.98
CA ASP A 70 -12.39 -3.40 2.11
C ASP A 70 -12.39 -4.89 2.51
N ASP A 71 -11.92 -5.77 1.64
CA ASP A 71 -11.83 -7.23 1.79
C ASP A 71 -10.39 -7.72 2.04
N VAL A 72 -9.44 -6.79 2.22
CA VAL A 72 -8.02 -7.09 2.46
C VAL A 72 -7.66 -6.79 3.92
N LEU A 73 -7.06 -7.78 4.59
CA LEU A 73 -6.41 -7.58 5.88
C LEU A 73 -4.93 -7.24 5.62
N TYR A 74 -4.55 -5.99 5.86
CA TYR A 74 -3.18 -5.54 5.69
C TYR A 74 -2.41 -5.76 6.98
N GLU A 75 -1.28 -6.46 6.94
CA GLU A 75 -0.50 -6.80 8.12
C GLU A 75 0.97 -6.38 8.00
N ILE A 76 1.55 -5.95 9.11
CA ILE A 76 2.99 -5.80 9.27
C ILE A 76 3.42 -6.72 10.42
N HIS A 77 4.18 -7.74 10.09
CA HIS A 77 4.69 -8.75 11.01
C HIS A 77 6.07 -8.33 11.50
N ILE A 78 6.31 -8.40 12.81
CA ILE A 78 7.55 -7.98 13.45
C ILE A 78 8.06 -9.12 14.32
N ASP A 79 9.17 -9.72 13.87
CA ASP A 79 10.07 -10.54 14.67
C ASP A 79 11.13 -9.60 15.29
N ASN A 80 11.22 -9.56 16.63
CA ASN A 80 12.18 -8.76 17.35
C ASN A 80 13.20 -9.58 18.17
N ASP A 81 13.17 -10.91 18.09
CA ASP A 81 14.11 -11.80 18.77
C ASP A 81 14.94 -12.69 17.82
N GLY A 82 14.57 -12.75 16.55
CA GLY A 82 15.31 -13.37 15.44
C GLY A 82 15.00 -14.84 15.21
N ASP A 83 13.88 -15.36 15.71
CA ASP A 83 13.47 -16.76 15.51
C ASP A 83 12.64 -17.00 14.22
N ALA A 84 12.35 -15.93 13.46
CA ALA A 84 11.51 -15.91 12.27
C ALA A 84 10.02 -16.21 12.52
N VAL A 85 9.55 -16.01 13.75
CA VAL A 85 8.14 -15.99 14.15
C VAL A 85 7.79 -14.57 14.60
N GLU A 86 6.59 -14.11 14.27
CA GLU A 86 6.15 -12.78 14.64
C GLU A 86 5.84 -12.65 16.13
N ASP A 87 6.49 -11.70 16.81
CA ASP A 87 6.17 -11.32 18.19
C ASP A 87 5.04 -10.28 18.25
N VAL A 88 5.02 -9.39 17.25
CA VAL A 88 4.09 -8.27 17.15
C VAL A 88 3.56 -8.16 15.73
N THR A 89 2.24 -8.19 15.59
CA THR A 89 1.57 -7.92 14.31
C THR A 89 0.73 -6.65 14.42
N TYR A 90 0.88 -5.74 13.46
CA TYR A 90 -0.07 -4.65 13.26
C TYR A 90 -0.97 -4.96 12.09
N GLU A 91 -2.27 -4.96 12.34
CA GLU A 91 -3.31 -5.26 11.37
C GLU A 91 -4.11 -4.00 11.06
N PHE A 92 -4.38 -3.76 9.79
CA PHE A 92 -5.18 -2.64 9.30
C PHE A 92 -6.36 -3.18 8.49
N GLN A 93 -7.56 -2.72 8.85
CA GLN A 93 -8.79 -3.06 8.15
C GLN A 93 -9.49 -1.78 7.74
N PHE A 94 -9.78 -1.66 6.45
CA PHE A 94 -10.35 -0.47 5.84
C PHE A 94 -11.83 -0.68 5.55
N THR A 95 -12.57 0.41 5.47
CA THR A 95 -13.97 0.41 5.10
C THR A 95 -14.27 1.68 4.33
N THR A 96 -14.81 1.50 3.13
CA THR A 96 -15.17 2.58 2.25
C THR A 96 -16.64 2.95 2.40
N ASN A 97 -16.91 4.25 2.47
CA ASN A 97 -18.27 4.77 2.45
C ASN A 97 -18.52 5.58 1.18
N THR A 98 -19.80 5.71 0.82
CA THR A 98 -20.27 6.65 -0.19
C THR A 98 -21.22 7.63 0.49
N VAL A 99 -20.92 8.94 0.44
CA VAL A 99 -21.68 9.97 1.15
C VAL A 99 -22.96 10.35 0.40
N ASP A 100 -22.83 10.69 -0.88
CA ASP A 100 -23.90 10.94 -1.83
C ASP A 100 -23.93 9.83 -2.91
N PRO A 101 -24.83 8.85 -2.78
CA PRO A 101 -24.97 7.77 -3.76
C PRO A 101 -25.64 8.22 -5.06
N ASN A 102 -26.10 9.47 -5.18
CA ASN A 102 -26.76 9.99 -6.38
C ASN A 102 -25.78 10.53 -7.42
N THR A 103 -24.48 10.54 -7.10
CA THR A 103 -23.43 10.98 -8.00
C THR A 103 -22.28 9.97 -8.04
N PHE A 104 -21.66 9.83 -9.21
CA PHE A 104 -20.44 9.04 -9.37
C PHE A 104 -19.18 9.85 -9.06
N LEU A 105 -19.31 11.16 -8.79
CA LEU A 105 -18.17 12.04 -8.56
C LEU A 105 -17.45 11.65 -7.26
N TYR A 106 -16.13 11.64 -7.30
CA TYR A 106 -15.29 11.43 -6.12
C TYR A 106 -15.44 12.54 -5.07
N ALA A 107 -15.73 13.76 -5.52
CA ALA A 107 -15.96 14.92 -4.68
C ALA A 107 -17.05 15.82 -5.27
N THR A 108 -17.88 16.42 -4.42
CA THR A 108 -18.90 17.41 -4.79
C THR A 108 -18.40 18.86 -4.73
N GLY A 109 -17.19 19.05 -4.20
CA GLY A 109 -16.47 20.31 -4.08
C GLY A 109 -14.98 20.08 -3.79
N PRO A 110 -14.20 21.14 -3.56
CA PRO A 110 -12.84 21.02 -3.04
C PRO A 110 -12.83 20.33 -1.67
N ILE A 111 -11.86 19.45 -1.46
CA ILE A 111 -11.63 18.73 -0.21
C ILE A 111 -10.46 19.40 0.52
N ASP A 112 -10.77 20.17 1.56
CA ASP A 112 -9.77 20.90 2.35
C ASP A 112 -9.42 20.19 3.66
N SER A 113 -10.18 19.15 4.04
CA SER A 113 -9.90 18.32 5.22
C SER A 113 -10.21 16.83 5.03
N ILE A 114 -9.60 15.98 5.85
CA ILE A 114 -9.87 14.51 5.86
C ILE A 114 -11.28 14.15 6.38
N THR A 115 -12.07 15.14 6.79
CA THR A 115 -13.47 15.00 7.22
C THR A 115 -14.39 15.90 6.42
N ASP A 116 -13.94 16.38 5.25
CA ASP A 116 -14.72 17.29 4.43
C ASP A 116 -16.01 16.62 3.93
N PRO A 117 -17.19 17.24 4.11
CA PRO A 117 -18.43 16.69 3.58
C PRO A 117 -18.45 16.60 2.05
N ASP A 118 -17.62 17.37 1.35
CA ASP A 118 -17.52 17.30 -0.11
C ASP A 118 -16.73 16.08 -0.59
N TRP A 119 -16.07 15.34 0.30
CA TRP A 119 -15.43 14.07 -0.04
C TRP A 119 -16.46 12.93 -0.11
N ASN A 120 -16.78 12.48 -1.33
CA ASN A 120 -17.87 11.54 -1.55
C ASN A 120 -17.50 10.07 -1.26
N ARG A 121 -16.21 9.74 -1.25
CA ARG A 121 -15.69 8.36 -1.10
C ARG A 121 -14.69 8.22 0.06
N PRO A 122 -15.09 8.53 1.32
CA PRO A 122 -14.16 8.48 2.43
C PRO A 122 -13.96 7.05 2.95
N GLN A 123 -12.70 6.70 3.23
CA GLN A 123 -12.37 5.47 3.94
C GLN A 123 -12.07 5.74 5.42
N THR A 124 -12.53 4.83 6.26
CA THR A 124 -12.07 4.72 7.64
C THR A 124 -11.29 3.43 7.82
N TYR A 125 -10.44 3.36 8.82
CA TYR A 125 -9.77 2.13 9.19
C TYR A 125 -9.63 1.97 10.70
N SER A 126 -9.38 0.73 11.09
CA SER A 126 -8.98 0.35 12.44
C SER A 126 -7.56 -0.20 12.42
N VAL A 127 -6.88 -0.10 13.57
CA VAL A 127 -5.57 -0.70 13.78
C VAL A 127 -5.66 -1.64 14.97
N THR A 128 -5.33 -2.91 14.75
CA THR A 128 -5.23 -3.92 15.79
C THR A 128 -3.79 -4.33 15.97
N ARG A 129 -3.33 -4.37 17.22
CA ARG A 129 -2.01 -4.88 17.59
C ARG A 129 -2.18 -6.25 18.20
N VAL A 130 -1.47 -7.23 17.67
CA VAL A 130 -1.41 -8.61 18.17
C VAL A 130 -0.05 -8.81 18.82
N VAL A 131 -0.02 -9.29 20.06
CA VAL A 131 1.22 -9.66 20.75
C VAL A 131 1.00 -10.99 21.46
N ASP A 132 1.84 -11.98 21.19
CA ASP A 132 1.72 -13.32 21.76
C ASP A 132 0.28 -13.88 21.60
N GLY A 133 -0.33 -13.65 20.43
CA GLY A 133 -1.72 -14.03 20.12
C GLY A 133 -2.81 -13.16 20.76
N THR A 134 -2.47 -12.21 21.64
CA THR A 134 -3.42 -11.29 22.26
C THR A 134 -3.71 -10.11 21.32
N ARG A 135 -4.93 -10.05 20.79
CA ARG A 135 -5.40 -8.98 19.91
C ARG A 135 -5.95 -7.80 20.71
N THR A 136 -5.43 -6.60 20.47
CA THR A 136 -5.91 -5.35 21.07
C THR A 136 -6.11 -4.30 19.98
N THR A 137 -7.35 -3.82 19.80
CA THR A 137 -7.60 -2.68 18.92
C THR A 137 -7.05 -1.40 19.56
N ILE A 138 -6.19 -0.69 18.84
CA ILE A 138 -5.45 0.49 19.32
C ILE A 138 -5.75 1.74 18.48
N GLY A 139 -6.73 1.65 17.59
CA GLY A 139 -7.27 2.76 16.82
C GLY A 139 -8.54 2.33 16.09
N THR A 140 -9.56 3.17 16.12
CA THR A 140 -10.83 2.95 15.43
C THR A 140 -11.31 4.25 14.78
N ASN A 141 -12.12 4.15 13.72
CA ASN A 141 -12.62 5.31 12.96
C ASN A 141 -11.51 6.28 12.53
N LEU A 142 -10.30 5.77 12.29
CA LEU A 142 -9.21 6.56 11.75
C LEU A 142 -9.50 6.87 10.28
N ARG A 143 -9.18 8.06 9.81
CA ARG A 143 -9.44 8.47 8.42
C ARG A 143 -8.23 8.21 7.53
N THR A 144 -8.44 7.68 6.33
CA THR A 144 -7.42 7.79 5.27
C THR A 144 -7.36 9.23 4.78
N VAL A 145 -6.29 9.55 4.04
CA VAL A 145 -6.22 10.78 3.26
C VAL A 145 -6.91 10.56 1.91
N PRO A 146 -7.75 11.50 1.43
CA PRO A 146 -8.30 11.45 0.07
C PRO A 146 -7.20 11.23 -0.97
N SER A 147 -7.51 10.60 -2.10
CA SER A 147 -6.61 10.52 -3.25
C SER A 147 -6.36 11.91 -3.83
N ASN A 148 -5.15 12.17 -4.33
CA ASN A 148 -4.84 13.33 -5.14
C ASN A 148 -5.43 13.15 -6.55
N VAL A 149 -6.67 13.60 -6.72
CA VAL A 149 -7.41 13.41 -7.97
C VAL A 149 -7.28 14.59 -8.94
N GLY A 150 -6.61 15.66 -8.51
CA GLY A 150 -6.31 16.85 -9.31
C GLY A 150 -6.70 18.16 -8.61
N PRO A 151 -6.29 19.30 -9.18
CA PRO A 151 -6.31 20.60 -8.49
C PRO A 151 -7.70 21.17 -8.19
N ARG A 152 -8.78 20.58 -8.75
CA ARG A 152 -10.15 21.01 -8.45
C ARG A 152 -10.70 20.41 -7.16
N SER A 153 -10.40 19.14 -6.90
CA SER A 153 -10.92 18.42 -5.73
C SER A 153 -9.88 18.34 -4.61
N THR A 154 -8.59 18.25 -4.92
CA THR A 154 -7.51 18.20 -3.91
C THR A 154 -6.46 19.29 -4.18
N PRO A 155 -6.83 20.58 -4.12
CA PRO A 155 -5.95 21.70 -4.49
C PRO A 155 -4.68 21.81 -3.64
N ASN A 156 -4.75 21.44 -2.35
CA ASN A 156 -3.68 21.61 -1.37
C ASN A 156 -3.27 20.27 -0.74
N TYR A 157 -2.92 19.28 -1.58
CA TYR A 157 -2.72 17.90 -1.15
C TYR A 157 -1.72 17.73 0.02
N GLU A 158 -0.61 18.45 0.02
CA GLU A 158 0.37 18.42 1.12
C GLU A 158 -0.21 18.83 2.48
N SER A 159 -1.12 19.81 2.49
CA SER A 159 -1.82 20.22 3.72
C SER A 159 -2.79 19.14 4.18
N LEU A 160 -3.52 18.55 3.22
CA LEU A 160 -4.47 17.48 3.45
C LEU A 160 -3.79 16.21 3.99
N ALA A 161 -2.65 15.81 3.40
CA ALA A 161 -1.85 14.67 3.84
C ALA A 161 -1.38 14.80 5.30
N LYS A 162 -0.97 15.99 5.72
CA LYS A 162 -0.55 16.24 7.12
C LYS A 162 -1.67 15.99 8.14
N GLN A 163 -2.92 16.18 7.75
CA GLN A 163 -4.07 15.93 8.63
C GLN A 163 -4.30 14.42 8.87
N GLY A 164 -3.83 13.55 7.97
CA GLY A 164 -3.98 12.10 8.08
C GLY A 164 -3.15 11.44 9.18
N VAL A 165 -2.19 12.16 9.79
CA VAL A 165 -1.36 11.64 10.88
C VAL A 165 -2.16 11.62 12.18
N GLN A 166 -2.58 10.44 12.59
CA GLN A 166 -3.45 10.21 13.75
C GLN A 166 -2.69 9.50 14.87
N ARG A 167 -3.21 9.58 16.10
CA ARG A 167 -2.59 8.94 17.28
C ARG A 167 -3.17 7.54 17.48
N LEU A 168 -2.31 6.62 17.90
CA LEU A 168 -2.72 5.30 18.39
C LEU A 168 -2.92 5.34 19.92
N ASP A 169 -3.85 4.53 20.40
CA ASP A 169 -4.13 4.34 21.82
C ASP A 169 -2.92 3.73 22.55
N GLY A 170 -2.96 3.78 23.89
CA GLY A 170 -1.88 3.22 24.72
C GLY A 170 -0.53 3.94 24.60
N ARG A 171 -0.50 5.12 23.97
CA ARG A 171 0.73 5.88 23.65
C ARG A 171 1.69 5.12 22.73
N LEU A 172 1.14 4.28 21.84
CA LEU A 172 1.91 3.47 20.88
C LEU A 172 2.46 4.26 19.70
N GLY A 173 2.12 5.54 19.58
CA GLY A 173 2.70 6.45 18.60
C GLY A 173 1.66 7.04 17.66
N ARG A 174 2.01 7.09 16.38
CA ARG A 174 1.19 7.69 15.32
C ARG A 174 1.04 6.74 14.16
N VAL A 175 -0.03 6.92 13.40
CA VAL A 175 -0.37 6.15 12.21
C VAL A 175 -0.81 7.08 11.09
N PHE A 176 -0.61 6.63 9.85
CA PHE A 176 -0.99 7.34 8.64
C PHE A 176 -1.39 6.32 7.57
N ALA A 177 -2.43 6.61 6.79
CA ALA A 177 -2.81 5.85 5.61
C ALA A 177 -3.31 6.80 4.52
N GLY A 178 -2.73 6.72 3.34
CA GLY A 178 -3.04 7.59 2.20
C GLY A 178 -1.88 7.68 1.22
N GLN A 179 -2.10 8.32 0.07
CA GLN A 179 -1.07 8.38 -0.97
C GLN A 179 0.10 9.27 -0.56
N ARG A 180 1.30 8.84 -0.93
CA ARG A 180 2.56 9.59 -0.79
C ARG A 180 3.43 9.36 -2.01
N ASP A 181 4.18 10.39 -2.38
CA ASP A 181 5.20 10.26 -3.40
C ASP A 181 6.32 9.33 -2.92
N GLU A 182 6.72 8.41 -3.79
CA GLU A 182 7.79 7.46 -3.57
C GLU A 182 8.79 7.52 -4.74
N GLY A 183 10.08 7.34 -4.41
CA GLY A 183 11.13 7.28 -5.42
C GLY A 183 11.15 5.94 -6.14
N PHE A 184 10.48 5.85 -7.29
CA PHE A 184 10.56 4.70 -8.17
C PHE A 184 11.22 5.09 -9.51
N TYR A 185 12.48 4.69 -9.70
CA TYR A 185 13.30 5.10 -10.84
C TYR A 185 13.66 3.91 -11.73
N ALA A 186 12.68 3.46 -12.52
CA ALA A 186 12.91 2.43 -13.53
C ALA A 186 12.06 2.68 -14.77
N ASP A 187 12.65 2.43 -15.93
CA ASP A 187 11.95 2.46 -17.22
C ASP A 187 11.24 1.13 -17.44
N ILE A 188 10.21 0.87 -16.64
CA ILE A 188 9.47 -0.40 -16.62
C ILE A 188 8.90 -0.74 -17.99
N ALA A 189 8.42 0.27 -18.72
CA ALA A 189 7.92 0.09 -20.06
C ALA A 189 8.97 -0.55 -20.98
N ALA A 190 10.23 -0.10 -20.91
CA ALA A 190 11.29 -0.66 -21.75
C ALA A 190 11.86 -1.98 -21.19
N ILE A 191 11.99 -2.11 -19.87
CA ILE A 191 12.51 -3.34 -19.23
C ILE A 191 11.56 -4.52 -19.47
N PHE A 192 10.26 -4.33 -19.33
CA PHE A 192 9.28 -5.40 -19.53
C PHE A 192 8.81 -5.54 -20.98
N ASP A 193 9.14 -4.58 -21.85
CA ASP A 193 9.14 -4.77 -23.31
C ASP A 193 10.48 -5.36 -23.76
N LEU A 194 10.62 -6.68 -23.61
CA LEU A 194 11.77 -7.48 -24.07
C LEU A 194 13.15 -7.04 -23.54
N ALA A 195 13.21 -6.53 -22.30
CA ALA A 195 14.45 -6.06 -21.69
C ALA A 195 15.18 -4.99 -22.53
N GLY A 196 14.43 -4.08 -23.14
CA GLY A 196 14.91 -2.96 -23.95
C GLY A 196 15.64 -1.89 -23.13
N LEU A 197 16.78 -2.22 -22.55
CA LEU A 197 17.68 -1.29 -21.85
C LEU A 197 18.17 -0.17 -22.80
N ARG A 198 17.47 0.97 -22.78
CA ARG A 198 17.68 2.10 -23.71
C ARG A 198 19.14 2.53 -23.94
N PRO A 199 20.03 2.57 -22.92
CA PRO A 199 21.42 2.98 -23.12
C PRO A 199 22.28 2.04 -23.97
N ILE A 200 21.83 0.79 -24.19
CA ILE A 200 22.58 -0.26 -24.93
C ILE A 200 21.70 -0.94 -25.98
N ASN A 201 20.69 -0.24 -26.51
CA ASN A 201 19.73 -0.80 -27.47
C ASN A 201 20.40 -1.43 -28.70
N GLU A 202 21.55 -0.91 -29.12
CA GLU A 202 22.36 -1.44 -30.22
C GLU A 202 22.97 -2.82 -29.95
N LEU A 203 23.02 -3.24 -28.68
CA LEU A 203 23.56 -4.54 -28.26
C LEU A 203 22.47 -5.60 -28.10
N HIS A 204 21.18 -5.25 -28.19
CA HIS A 204 20.09 -6.21 -28.06
C HIS A 204 19.99 -7.10 -29.29
N ALA A 205 19.71 -8.40 -29.07
CA ALA A 205 19.50 -9.37 -30.13
C ALA A 205 18.26 -9.07 -30.98
N ILE A 206 17.30 -8.33 -30.41
CA ILE A 206 16.09 -7.86 -31.08
C ILE A 206 16.19 -6.33 -31.16
N PRO A 207 16.35 -5.74 -32.37
CA PRO A 207 16.44 -4.30 -32.52
C PRO A 207 15.06 -3.63 -32.38
N LEU A 208 15.04 -2.34 -32.08
CA LEU A 208 13.81 -1.54 -32.11
C LEU A 208 13.21 -1.55 -33.52
N PRO A 209 11.87 -1.60 -33.64
CA PRO A 209 11.20 -1.40 -34.92
C PRO A 209 11.47 0.02 -35.44
N ASN A 210 11.63 0.14 -36.76
CA ASN A 210 11.82 1.43 -37.46
C ASN A 210 10.60 2.34 -37.35
#